data_AF-A0A7X8U7R4-F1
#
_entry.id   AF-A0A7X8U7R4-F1
#
_cell.length_a   1.000
_cell.length_b   1.000
_cell.length_c   1.000
_cell.angle_alpha   90.00
_cell.angle_beta   90.00
_cell.angle_gamma   90.00
#
_symmetry.space_group_name_H-M   'P 1'
#
loop_
_entity.id
_entity.type
_entity.pdbx_description
1 polymer ?
#
loop_
_entity_poly.entity_id
_entity_poly.type
_entity_poly.pdbx_seq_one_letter_code
_entity_poly.pdbx_strand_id
1 'polypeptide(L)'
;MVKTRGIIYLLAFALIAYFLYTNSQNEPIAPPQSITRQEIFADFADLRDNDIPEASLGGTFFTTEIFFPADFIGDAGDEFYVTMEDGHTLYTQRYIIEKEEARPDETARLIYKLKVNWENFRPPAGKYLSYKFDGEKWTKVN
;
A
#
# COMPACT_ATOMS: atom_id res chain seq x y z
N MET A 1 5.27 44.67 -48.66
CA MET A 1 4.35 44.44 -47.53
C MET A 1 4.14 42.94 -47.28
N VAL A 2 5.23 42.16 -47.11
CA VAL A 2 5.19 40.68 -47.00
C VAL A 2 5.84 40.18 -45.68
N LYS A 3 6.72 40.97 -45.06
CA LYS A 3 7.45 40.62 -43.82
C LYS A 3 6.56 40.47 -42.59
N THR A 4 5.52 41.30 -42.44
CA THR A 4 4.63 41.29 -41.27
C THR A 4 3.76 40.03 -41.20
N ARG A 5 3.33 39.49 -42.35
CA ARG A 5 2.52 38.26 -42.41
C ARG A 5 3.34 37.03 -42.02
N GLY A 6 4.62 36.96 -42.45
CA GLY A 6 5.52 35.87 -42.09
C GLY A 6 5.81 35.80 -40.59
N ILE A 7 5.99 36.95 -39.92
CA ILE A 7 6.21 37.03 -38.48
C ILE A 7 4.98 36.55 -37.69
N ILE A 8 3.77 36.89 -38.16
CA ILE A 8 2.51 36.44 -37.53
C ILE A 8 2.37 34.92 -37.60
N TYR A 9 2.67 34.30 -38.75
CA TYR A 9 2.63 32.84 -38.87
C TYR A 9 3.64 32.14 -37.97
N LEU A 10 4.84 32.73 -37.82
CA LEU A 10 5.89 32.18 -36.95
C LEU A 10 5.50 32.27 -35.47
N LEU A 11 4.89 33.38 -35.04
CA LEU A 11 4.34 33.55 -33.70
C LEU A 11 3.17 32.59 -33.42
N ALA A 12 2.26 32.43 -34.39
CA ALA A 12 1.15 31.49 -34.27
C ALA A 12 1.66 30.05 -34.16
N PHE A 13 2.65 29.67 -34.98
CA PHE A 13 3.26 28.34 -34.92
C PHE A 13 3.97 28.10 -33.57
N ALA A 14 4.71 29.09 -33.06
CA ALA A 14 5.37 29.00 -31.76
C ALA A 14 4.36 28.85 -30.60
N LEU A 15 3.24 29.57 -30.64
CA LEU A 15 2.15 29.44 -29.66
C LEU A 15 1.49 28.06 -29.72
N ILE A 16 1.21 27.54 -30.91
CA ILE A 16 0.64 26.20 -31.09
C ILE A 16 1.63 25.14 -30.60
N ALA A 17 2.90 25.25 -30.94
CA ALA A 17 3.94 24.32 -30.49
C ALA A 17 4.11 24.35 -28.96
N TYR A 18 4.08 25.53 -28.34
CA TYR A 18 4.13 25.69 -26.89
C TYR A 18 2.89 25.07 -26.22
N PHE A 19 1.69 25.30 -26.77
CA PHE A 19 0.45 24.74 -26.24
C PHE A 19 0.40 23.21 -26.37
N LEU A 20 0.90 22.66 -27.48
CA LEU A 20 1.03 21.21 -27.65
C LEU A 20 2.08 20.62 -26.69
N TYR A 21 3.19 21.31 -26.45
CA TYR A 21 4.22 20.89 -25.51
C TYR A 21 3.70 20.87 -24.06
N THR A 22 2.99 21.92 -23.62
CA THR A 22 2.45 21.96 -22.26
C THR A 22 1.33 20.94 -22.05
N ASN A 23 0.50 20.71 -23.07
CA ASN A 23 -0.59 19.74 -22.97
C ASN A 23 -0.09 18.28 -23.07
N SER A 24 1.01 18.05 -23.80
CA SER A 24 1.70 16.75 -23.89
C SER A 24 2.35 16.31 -22.57
N GLN A 25 2.67 17.25 -21.67
CA GLN A 25 3.26 16.94 -20.36
C GLN A 25 2.20 16.58 -19.30
N ASN A 26 0.91 16.72 -19.62
CA ASN A 26 -0.20 16.38 -18.73
C ASN A 26 -0.78 14.99 -19.08
N GLU A 27 0.06 14.00 -19.37
CA GLU A 27 -0.45 12.63 -19.42
C GLU A 27 -0.98 12.25 -18.03
N PRO A 28 -2.23 11.77 -17.93
CA PRO A 28 -2.80 11.40 -16.64
C PRO A 28 -1.96 10.27 -16.04
N ILE A 29 -1.34 10.53 -14.89
CA ILE A 29 -0.61 9.52 -14.14
C ILE A 29 -1.59 8.40 -13.81
N ALA A 30 -1.26 7.18 -14.23
CA ALA A 30 -2.09 6.01 -13.97
C ALA A 30 -2.34 5.88 -12.45
N PRO A 31 -3.55 5.51 -12.02
CA PRO A 31 -3.82 5.29 -10.60
C PRO A 31 -2.88 4.20 -10.06
N PRO A 32 -2.49 4.30 -8.78
CA PRO A 32 -1.63 3.29 -8.17
C PRO A 32 -2.35 1.94 -8.17
N GLN A 33 -1.60 0.85 -8.32
CA GLN A 33 -2.13 -0.49 -8.25
C GLN A 33 -2.50 -0.85 -6.79
N SER A 34 -3.66 -1.47 -6.60
CA SER A 34 -4.13 -1.96 -5.30
C SER A 34 -3.19 -3.05 -4.75
N ILE A 35 -2.95 -3.04 -3.44
CA ILE A 35 -2.16 -4.06 -2.75
C ILE A 35 -3.03 -5.30 -2.55
N THR A 36 -2.64 -6.41 -3.15
CA THR A 36 -3.37 -7.66 -3.07
C THR A 36 -3.17 -8.34 -1.72
N ARG A 37 -4.15 -9.13 -1.29
CA ARG A 37 -3.99 -10.00 -0.10
C ARG A 37 -2.82 -10.97 -0.24
N GLN A 38 -2.51 -11.39 -1.47
CA GLN A 38 -1.40 -12.32 -1.74
C GLN A 38 -0.03 -11.68 -1.49
N GLU A 39 0.12 -10.40 -1.82
CA GLU A 39 1.33 -9.63 -1.47
C GLU A 39 1.46 -9.54 0.05
N ILE A 40 0.38 -9.16 0.76
CA ILE A 40 0.35 -9.11 2.23
C ILE A 40 0.70 -10.48 2.83
N PHE A 41 0.15 -11.57 2.29
CA PHE A 41 0.48 -12.93 2.74
C PHE A 41 1.96 -13.28 2.58
N ALA A 42 2.59 -12.85 1.50
CA ALA A 42 4.01 -13.08 1.27
C ALA A 42 4.86 -12.27 2.26
N ASP A 43 4.54 -10.99 2.41
CA ASP A 43 5.29 -10.05 3.26
C ASP A 43 5.23 -10.41 4.75
N PHE A 44 4.12 -10.99 5.21
CA PHE A 44 3.95 -11.40 6.61
C PHE A 44 4.23 -12.88 6.86
N ALA A 45 4.56 -13.67 5.83
CA ALA A 45 5.10 -15.01 6.02
C ALA A 45 6.57 -14.97 6.50
N ASP A 46 7.33 -13.96 6.07
CA ASP A 46 8.69 -13.69 6.53
C ASP A 46 8.75 -12.31 7.21
N LEU A 47 8.67 -12.29 8.55
CA LEU A 47 8.56 -11.05 9.33
C LEU A 47 9.80 -10.13 9.27
N ARG A 48 10.87 -10.51 8.56
CA ARG A 48 12.18 -9.82 8.57
C ARG A 48 12.15 -8.34 8.23
N ASP A 49 11.21 -7.93 7.38
CA ASP A 49 11.10 -6.54 6.92
C ASP A 49 9.98 -5.75 7.64
N ASN A 50 9.33 -6.35 8.64
CA ASN A 50 8.24 -5.73 9.39
C ASN A 50 8.72 -5.16 10.73
N ASP A 51 8.05 -4.13 11.24
CA ASP A 51 8.28 -3.59 12.59
C ASP A 51 7.79 -4.61 13.65
N ILE A 52 8.67 -5.52 14.07
CA ILE A 52 8.38 -6.53 15.10
C ILE A 52 8.67 -5.95 16.50
N PRO A 53 7.76 -6.11 17.48
CA PRO A 53 8.03 -5.76 18.88
C PRO A 53 9.18 -6.57 19.49
N GLU A 54 9.86 -6.02 20.50
CA GLU A 54 10.87 -6.79 21.25
C GLU A 54 10.21 -7.93 22.06
N ALA A 55 10.73 -9.14 21.91
CA ALA A 55 10.22 -10.31 22.63
C ALA A 55 10.60 -10.25 24.12
N SER A 56 9.61 -10.41 25.01
CA SER A 56 9.80 -10.23 26.44
C SER A 56 10.74 -11.26 27.09
N LEU A 57 10.87 -12.45 26.50
CA LEU A 57 11.69 -13.56 27.02
C LEU A 57 12.77 -14.04 26.04
N GLY A 58 13.14 -13.21 25.05
CA GLY A 58 14.11 -13.59 24.02
C GLY A 58 13.58 -14.62 23.01
N GLY A 59 12.26 -14.78 22.94
CA GLY A 59 11.59 -15.54 21.89
C GLY A 59 11.66 -14.84 20.52
N THR A 60 11.18 -15.50 19.48
CA THR A 60 11.03 -14.91 18.15
C THR A 60 9.56 -14.87 17.81
N PHE A 61 9.04 -13.68 17.50
CA PHE A 61 7.67 -13.56 17.01
C PHE A 61 7.53 -14.25 15.66
N PHE A 62 6.41 -14.95 15.49
CA PHE A 62 5.96 -15.47 14.21
C PHE A 62 4.52 -15.03 13.97
N THR A 63 4.19 -14.76 12.70
CA THR A 63 2.83 -14.39 12.33
C THR A 63 1.91 -15.60 12.47
N THR A 64 0.75 -15.40 13.10
CA THR A 64 -0.22 -16.47 13.35
C THR A 64 -1.49 -16.32 12.52
N GLU A 65 -1.99 -15.10 12.35
CA GLU A 65 -3.25 -14.85 11.66
C GLU A 65 -3.29 -13.44 11.05
N ILE A 66 -3.95 -13.30 9.91
CA ILE A 66 -4.23 -12.02 9.26
C ILE A 66 -5.73 -11.86 9.09
N PHE A 67 -6.22 -10.66 9.35
CA PHE A 67 -7.64 -10.31 9.34
C PHE A 67 -7.88 -9.17 8.36
N PHE A 68 -8.81 -9.40 7.44
CA PHE A 68 -9.28 -8.40 6.50
C PHE A 68 -10.75 -8.05 6.77
N PRO A 69 -11.13 -6.76 6.74
CA PRO A 69 -12.52 -6.37 6.56
C PRO A 69 -13.14 -7.03 5.33
N ALA A 70 -14.46 -7.24 5.36
CA ALA A 70 -15.17 -7.94 4.27
C ALA A 70 -15.11 -7.18 2.93
N ASP A 71 -14.99 -5.86 3.00
CA ASP A 71 -14.90 -4.91 1.90
C ASP A 71 -13.45 -4.56 1.52
N PHE A 72 -12.45 -5.21 2.11
CA PHE A 72 -11.05 -4.98 1.78
C PHE A 72 -10.78 -5.29 0.30
N ILE A 73 -10.31 -4.28 -0.44
CA ILE A 73 -9.94 -4.38 -1.86
C ILE A 73 -8.46 -4.06 -2.12
N GLY A 74 -7.75 -3.52 -1.13
CA GLY A 74 -6.32 -3.20 -1.23
C GLY A 74 -6.03 -1.75 -1.61
N ASP A 75 -7.00 -0.85 -1.46
CA ASP A 75 -6.87 0.55 -1.87
C ASP A 75 -6.44 1.46 -0.70
N ALA A 76 -6.03 2.68 -1.03
CA ALA A 76 -5.68 3.67 -0.01
C ALA A 76 -6.86 3.93 0.95
N GLY A 77 -6.59 3.79 2.25
CA GLY A 77 -7.58 3.88 3.33
C GLY A 77 -8.02 2.52 3.86
N ASP A 78 -7.82 1.44 3.11
CA ASP A 78 -8.12 0.09 3.61
C ASP A 78 -7.19 -0.28 4.75
N GLU A 79 -7.74 -1.01 5.71
CA GLU A 79 -7.01 -1.51 6.88
C GLU A 79 -7.03 -3.03 6.95
N PHE A 80 -5.99 -3.58 7.55
CA PHE A 80 -5.92 -5.00 7.90
C PHE A 80 -5.16 -5.16 9.23
N TYR A 81 -5.31 -6.34 9.81
CA TYR A 81 -4.74 -6.66 11.11
C TYR A 81 -3.89 -7.90 11.01
N VAL A 82 -2.78 -7.92 11.74
CA VAL A 82 -1.84 -9.04 11.79
C VAL A 82 -1.63 -9.41 13.24
N THR A 83 -1.87 -10.67 13.59
CA THR A 83 -1.48 -11.21 14.89
C THR A 83 -0.15 -11.95 14.79
N MET A 84 0.70 -11.76 15.79
CA MET A 84 1.95 -12.47 15.96
C MET A 84 2.12 -12.92 17.41
N GLU A 85 2.81 -14.04 17.60
CA GLU A 85 3.03 -14.64 18.91
C GLU A 85 4.49 -15.09 19.05
N ASP A 86 5.08 -14.98 20.24
CA ASP A 86 6.41 -15.52 20.57
C ASP A 86 6.33 -16.75 21.49
N GLY A 87 5.12 -17.28 21.70
CA GLY A 87 4.81 -18.37 22.63
C GLY A 87 4.42 -17.90 24.04
N HIS A 88 4.60 -16.61 24.36
CA HIS A 88 4.26 -16.04 25.67
C HIS A 88 3.28 -14.87 25.56
N THR A 89 3.52 -14.00 24.59
CA THR A 89 2.74 -12.78 24.36
C THR A 89 2.16 -12.80 22.96
N LEU A 90 0.92 -12.36 22.85
CA LEU A 90 0.26 -12.11 21.57
C LEU A 90 0.29 -10.61 21.29
N TYR A 91 0.69 -10.23 20.08
CA TYR A 91 0.53 -8.86 19.58
C TYR A 91 -0.40 -8.86 18.38
N THR A 92 -1.25 -7.84 18.30
CA THR A 92 -2.02 -7.50 17.11
C THR A 92 -1.61 -6.14 16.63
N GLN A 93 -1.20 -6.07 15.37
CA GLN A 93 -0.83 -4.85 14.69
C GLN A 93 -1.92 -4.46 13.68
N ARG A 94 -2.28 -3.18 13.65
CA ARG A 94 -3.15 -2.60 12.62
C ARG A 94 -2.33 -1.84 11.61
N TYR A 95 -2.54 -2.18 10.36
CA TYR A 95 -1.96 -1.52 9.20
C TYR A 95 -3.03 -0.78 8.42
N ILE A 96 -2.67 0.36 7.83
CA ILE A 96 -3.51 1.07 6.86
C ILE A 96 -2.72 1.31 5.58
N ILE A 97 -3.38 1.13 4.45
CA ILE A 97 -2.81 1.40 3.12
C ILE A 97 -2.86 2.91 2.87
N GLU A 98 -1.71 3.48 2.57
CA GLU A 98 -1.55 4.90 2.25
C GLU A 98 -0.88 5.05 0.88
N LYS A 99 -1.10 6.21 0.27
CA LYS A 99 -0.32 6.61 -0.90
C LYS A 99 1.07 7.02 -0.45
N GLU A 100 2.08 6.46 -1.09
CA GLU A 100 3.44 6.97 -0.99
C GLU A 100 3.50 8.36 -1.63
N GLU A 101 4.19 9.30 -0.97
CA GLU A 101 4.38 10.64 -1.52
C GLU A 101 5.27 10.56 -2.76
N ALA A 102 4.64 10.48 -3.93
CA ALA A 102 5.33 10.39 -5.20
C ALA A 102 6.05 11.71 -5.53
N ARG A 103 7.28 11.60 -6.03
CA ARG A 103 7.94 12.71 -6.73
C ARG A 103 7.18 12.99 -8.04
N PRO A 104 7.28 14.20 -8.62
CA PRO A 104 6.56 14.58 -9.84
C PRO A 104 6.74 13.61 -11.02
N ASP A 105 7.83 12.84 -11.03
CA ASP A 105 8.24 11.95 -12.12
C ASP A 105 8.04 10.46 -11.80
N GLU A 106 7.42 10.12 -10.66
CA GLU A 106 7.21 8.74 -10.22
C GLU A 106 5.73 8.36 -10.21
N THR A 107 5.44 7.15 -10.69
CA THR A 107 4.10 6.57 -10.55
C THR A 107 3.75 6.49 -9.08
N ALA A 108 2.59 7.01 -8.68
CA ALA A 108 2.08 6.85 -7.33
C ALA A 108 2.06 5.36 -6.95
N ARG A 109 2.49 5.06 -5.73
CA ARG A 109 2.50 3.70 -5.16
C ARG A 109 1.68 3.66 -3.89
N LEU A 110 1.16 2.48 -3.57
CA LEU A 110 0.55 2.21 -2.27
C LEU A 110 1.57 1.52 -1.38
N ILE A 111 1.59 1.91 -0.11
CA ILE A 111 2.35 1.27 0.95
C ILE A 111 1.42 1.06 2.14
N TYR A 112 1.61 0.02 2.93
CA TYR A 112 0.90 -0.10 4.21
C TYR A 112 1.81 0.35 5.35
N LYS A 113 1.24 1.10 6.30
CA LYS A 113 1.96 1.59 7.48
C LYS A 113 1.35 1.05 8.75
N LEU A 114 2.21 0.63 9.69
CA LEU A 114 1.81 0.30 11.04
C LEU A 114 1.22 1.55 11.71
N LYS A 115 0.00 1.43 12.23
CA LYS A 115 -0.69 2.53 12.93
C LYS A 115 -0.83 2.29 14.41
N VAL A 116 -1.11 1.05 14.80
CA VAL A 116 -1.32 0.69 16.20
C VAL A 116 -0.78 -0.71 16.43
N ASN A 117 -0.20 -0.91 17.60
CA ASN A 117 0.18 -2.20 18.12
C ASN A 117 -0.55 -2.42 19.46
N TRP A 118 -1.22 -3.56 19.60
CA TRP A 118 -1.91 -3.96 20.83
C TRP A 118 -1.34 -5.25 21.36
N GLU A 119 -1.05 -5.27 22.66
CA GLU A 119 -0.69 -6.49 23.37
C GLU A 119 -1.96 -7.23 23.84
N ASN A 120 -1.95 -8.55 23.73
CA ASN A 120 -3.00 -9.47 24.20
C ASN A 120 -4.41 -9.15 23.67
N PHE A 121 -4.51 -8.55 22.49
CA PHE A 121 -5.77 -8.27 21.80
C PHE A 121 -5.93 -9.21 20.62
N ARG A 122 -7.11 -9.83 20.43
CA ARG A 122 -7.49 -10.46 19.16
C ARG A 122 -8.71 -9.75 18.58
N PRO A 123 -8.75 -9.51 17.25
CA PRO A 123 -9.95 -9.02 16.59
C PRO A 123 -11.16 -9.95 16.87
N PRO A 124 -12.37 -9.39 17.05
CA PRO A 124 -13.57 -10.18 17.34
C PRO A 124 -13.90 -11.14 16.19
N ALA A 125 -14.21 -12.40 16.55
CA ALA A 125 -14.58 -13.44 15.59
C ALA A 125 -15.82 -13.05 14.78
N GLY A 126 -15.88 -13.49 13.52
CA GLY A 126 -17.03 -13.26 12.64
C GLY A 126 -17.14 -11.86 12.05
N LYS A 127 -16.28 -10.91 12.44
CA LYS A 127 -16.24 -9.56 11.87
C LYS A 127 -15.29 -9.40 10.69
N TYR A 128 -14.33 -10.31 10.58
CA TYR A 128 -13.26 -10.26 9.60
C TYR A 128 -13.17 -11.58 8.84
N LEU A 129 -12.70 -11.48 7.59
CA LEU A 129 -12.18 -12.61 6.85
C LEU A 129 -10.79 -12.90 7.40
N SER A 130 -10.60 -14.08 7.98
CA SER A 130 -9.34 -14.40 8.65
C SER A 130 -8.63 -15.60 8.06
N TYR A 131 -7.30 -15.51 8.07
CA TYR A 131 -6.39 -16.44 7.45
C TYR A 131 -5.30 -16.79 8.45
N LYS A 132 -5.16 -18.07 8.79
CA LYS A 132 -4.11 -18.54 9.70
C LYS A 132 -2.89 -19.03 8.94
N PHE A 133 -1.71 -18.75 9.48
CA PHE A 133 -0.46 -19.28 8.98
C PHE A 133 -0.03 -20.47 9.84
N ASP A 134 0.30 -21.59 9.20
CA ASP A 134 0.81 -22.80 9.87
C ASP A 134 2.34 -22.94 9.77
N GLY A 135 3.02 -21.93 9.22
CA GLY A 135 4.46 -21.95 8.93
C GLY A 135 4.78 -22.24 7.47
N GLU A 136 3.83 -22.79 6.69
CA GLU A 136 4.03 -23.09 5.27
C GLU A 136 2.98 -22.40 4.38
N LYS A 137 1.73 -22.30 4.85
CA LYS A 137 0.63 -21.80 4.05
C LYS A 137 -0.38 -21.02 4.86
N TRP A 138 -1.07 -20.13 4.14
CA TRP A 138 -2.23 -19.40 4.64
C TRP A 138 -3.50 -20.21 4.39
N THR A 139 -4.25 -20.49 5.45
CA THR A 139 -5.54 -21.17 5.36
C THR A 139 -6.65 -20.25 5.82
N LYS A 140 -7.67 -20.04 4.98
CA LYS A 140 -8.88 -19.31 5.36
C LYS A 140 -9.61 -20.08 6.46
N VAL A 141 -9.94 -19.41 7.56
CA VAL A 141 -10.66 -20.02 8.69
C VAL A 141 -12.04 -19.40 8.95
N ASN A 142 -12.32 -18.22 8.38
CA ASN A 142 -13.62 -17.56 8.42
C ASN A 142 -13.83 -16.69 7.17
#